data_AF-D8EZN1-F1
#
_entry.id   AF-D8EZN1-F1
#
_cell.length_a   1.000
_cell.length_b   1.000
_cell.length_c   1.000
_cell.angle_alpha   90.00
_cell.angle_beta   90.00
_cell.angle_gamma   90.00
#
_symmetry.space_group_name_H-M   'P 1'
#
loop_
_entity.id
_entity.type
_entity.pdbx_description
1 polymer ?
#
loop_
_entity_poly.entity_id
_entity_poly.type
_entity_poly.pdbx_seq_one_letter_code
_entity_poly.pdbx_strand_id
1 'polypeptide(L)'
;MPAYSMEESLLEGHVEVKKLFEFVEDNAASMDAYTMEQNIFFKILAIGLSAMKGYFAQKGTGDVGASLDLEDGTVLKRQKSPSDRNYFSVFGKLSVPRTCYRADGVNGVMPLDAQANLPERSYSYLLQEWMDLLSIRDSFGESSCTLQKLLNLKIHPSRYEVVNQESSNILFKIIFLG
;
A
#
# COMPACT_ATOMS: atom_id res chain seq x y z
N MET A 1 -11.28 11.08 -1.60
CA MET A 1 -11.24 10.80 -0.14
C MET A 1 -10.56 11.94 0.59
N PRO A 2 -10.94 12.25 1.83
CA PRO A 2 -10.21 13.22 2.66
C PRO A 2 -8.79 12.71 2.96
N ALA A 3 -7.89 13.64 3.32
CA ALA A 3 -6.57 13.29 3.84
C ALA A 3 -6.72 12.46 5.13
N TYR A 4 -5.80 11.53 5.37
CA TYR A 4 -5.76 10.81 6.64
C TYR A 4 -5.38 11.78 7.78
N SER A 5 -5.94 11.55 8.95
CA SER A 5 -5.50 12.17 10.20
C SER A 5 -4.67 11.18 11.02
N MET A 6 -3.59 11.67 11.63
CA MET A 6 -2.80 10.87 12.55
C MET A 6 -3.61 10.53 13.81
N GLU A 7 -4.44 11.45 14.28
CA GLU A 7 -5.32 11.25 15.43
C GLU A 7 -6.33 10.12 15.16
N GLU A 8 -7.02 10.16 14.03
CA GLU A 8 -7.95 9.10 13.62
C GLU A 8 -7.24 7.75 13.49
N SER A 9 -6.04 7.75 12.90
CA SER A 9 -5.24 6.53 12.73
C SER A 9 -4.80 5.93 14.08
N LEU A 10 -4.46 6.76 15.07
CA LEU A 10 -4.15 6.32 16.44
C LEU A 10 -5.39 5.78 17.15
N LEU A 11 -6.54 6.43 17.00
CA LEU A 11 -7.80 5.94 17.57
C LEU A 11 -8.20 4.59 16.97
N GLU A 12 -8.14 4.46 15.65
CA GLU A 12 -8.36 3.17 14.97
C GLU A 12 -7.39 2.10 15.50
N GLY A 13 -6.10 2.42 15.61
CA GLY A 13 -5.09 1.49 16.13
C GLY A 13 -5.38 1.01 17.55
N HIS A 14 -5.76 1.90 18.46
CA HIS A 14 -6.16 1.52 19.83
C HIS A 14 -7.39 0.62 19.84
N VAL A 15 -8.38 0.91 18.99
CA VAL A 15 -9.57 0.08 18.84
C VAL A 15 -9.20 -1.32 18.34
N GLU A 16 -8.32 -1.44 17.34
CA GLU A 16 -7.89 -2.74 16.81
C GLU A 16 -7.07 -3.55 17.82
N VAL A 17 -6.19 -2.91 18.61
CA VAL A 17 -5.47 -3.57 19.73
C VAL A 17 -6.45 -4.11 20.76
N LYS A 18 -7.45 -3.31 21.14
CA LYS A 18 -8.48 -3.74 22.10
C LYS A 18 -9.27 -4.95 21.57
N LYS A 19 -9.75 -4.87 20.32
CA LYS A 19 -10.46 -5.97 19.64
C LYS A 19 -9.64 -7.25 19.50
N LEU A 20 -8.31 -7.14 19.46
CA LEU A 20 -7.41 -8.29 19.44
C LEU A 20 -7.51 -9.07 20.74
N PHE A 21 -7.34 -8.41 21.88
CA PHE A 21 -7.36 -9.09 23.17
C PHE A 21 -8.76 -9.54 23.58
N GLU A 22 -9.80 -8.73 23.32
CA GLU A 22 -11.20 -9.14 23.54
C GLU A 22 -11.52 -10.42 22.76
N PHE A 23 -11.08 -10.52 21.50
CA PHE A 23 -11.29 -11.73 20.72
C PHE A 23 -10.60 -12.97 21.34
N VAL A 24 -9.39 -12.82 21.87
CA VAL A 24 -8.69 -13.94 22.52
C VAL A 24 -9.45 -14.39 23.76
N GLU A 25 -9.87 -13.46 24.61
CA GLU A 25 -10.65 -13.75 25.82
C GLU A 25 -11.97 -14.46 25.49
N ASP A 26 -12.69 -13.95 24.49
CA ASP A 26 -14.00 -14.47 24.11
C ASP A 26 -13.95 -15.87 23.47
N ASN A 27 -12.81 -16.27 22.88
CA ASN A 27 -12.72 -17.48 22.04
C ASN A 27 -11.71 -18.53 22.53
N ALA A 28 -10.96 -18.25 23.60
CA ALA A 28 -9.93 -19.17 24.12
C ALA A 28 -10.46 -20.56 24.51
N ALA A 29 -11.72 -20.66 24.97
CA ALA A 29 -12.31 -21.93 25.37
C ALA A 29 -12.81 -22.79 24.21
N SER A 30 -13.07 -22.19 23.03
CA SER A 30 -13.75 -22.82 21.91
C SER A 30 -12.84 -23.07 20.69
N MET A 31 -11.71 -22.37 20.60
CA MET A 31 -10.77 -22.47 19.47
C MET A 31 -9.52 -23.27 19.82
N ASP A 32 -9.01 -24.01 18.85
CA ASP A 32 -7.67 -24.59 18.94
C ASP A 32 -6.58 -23.54 18.68
N ALA A 33 -5.34 -23.90 19.02
CA ALA A 33 -4.20 -23.00 18.88
C ALA A 33 -3.99 -22.54 17.43
N TYR A 34 -4.15 -23.43 16.46
CA TYR A 34 -3.98 -23.11 15.03
C TYR A 34 -4.98 -22.04 14.55
N THR A 35 -6.26 -22.20 14.89
CA THR A 35 -7.30 -21.23 14.53
C THR A 35 -7.08 -19.91 15.26
N MET A 36 -6.66 -19.97 16.52
CA MET A 36 -6.34 -18.78 17.32
C MET A 36 -5.15 -18.00 16.71
N GLU A 37 -4.07 -18.68 16.33
CA GLU A 37 -2.89 -18.07 15.70
C GLU A 37 -3.26 -17.32 14.41
N GLN A 38 -4.07 -17.92 13.55
CA GLN A 38 -4.52 -17.26 12.31
C GLN A 38 -5.32 -15.99 12.58
N ASN A 39 -6.26 -16.05 13.52
CA ASN A 39 -7.11 -14.90 13.84
C ASN A 39 -6.32 -13.78 14.52
N ILE A 40 -5.39 -14.11 15.42
CA ILE A 40 -4.47 -13.14 16.03
C ILE A 40 -3.67 -12.46 14.92
N PHE A 41 -3.09 -13.23 13.99
CA PHE A 41 -2.30 -12.67 12.91
C PHE A 41 -3.10 -11.68 12.06
N PHE A 42 -4.31 -12.04 11.63
CA PHE A 42 -5.16 -11.13 10.85
C PHE A 42 -5.53 -9.84 11.60
N LYS A 43 -5.70 -9.89 12.91
CA LYS A 43 -5.94 -8.70 13.73
C LYS A 43 -4.69 -7.83 13.87
N ILE A 44 -3.50 -8.43 13.94
CA ILE A 44 -2.23 -7.70 13.87
C ILE A 44 -2.11 -6.94 12.54
N LEU A 45 -2.52 -7.54 11.42
CA LEU A 45 -2.53 -6.84 10.13
C LEU A 45 -3.46 -5.61 10.14
N ALA A 46 -4.62 -5.68 10.82
CA ALA A 46 -5.51 -4.53 10.97
C ALA A 46 -4.85 -3.38 11.76
N ILE A 47 -4.13 -3.70 12.84
CA ILE A 47 -3.33 -2.72 13.60
C ILE A 47 -2.26 -2.09 12.69
N GLY A 48 -1.54 -2.92 11.92
CA GLY A 48 -0.54 -2.47 10.95
C GLY A 48 -1.13 -1.57 9.85
N LEU A 49 -2.36 -1.84 9.40
CA LEU A 49 -3.06 -1.02 8.42
C LEU A 49 -3.40 0.36 8.98
N SER A 50 -3.84 0.46 10.24
CA SER A 50 -4.03 1.75 10.92
C SER A 50 -2.72 2.52 11.08
N ALA A 51 -1.62 1.84 11.41
CA ALA A 51 -0.30 2.47 11.43
C ALA A 51 0.12 2.99 10.04
N MET A 52 -0.17 2.24 8.96
CA MET A 52 0.09 2.65 7.58
C MET A 52 -0.72 3.89 7.18
N LYS A 53 -1.97 4.01 7.62
CA LYS A 53 -2.76 5.25 7.47
C LYS A 53 -2.11 6.41 8.20
N GLY A 54 -1.61 6.18 9.42
CA GLY A 54 -0.88 7.19 10.20
C GLY A 54 0.39 7.68 9.50
N TYR A 55 1.14 6.78 8.86
CA TYR A 55 2.27 7.16 8.02
C TYR A 55 1.86 8.11 6.88
N PHE A 56 0.78 7.80 6.16
CA PHE A 56 0.28 8.66 5.09
C PHE A 56 -0.35 9.95 5.62
N ALA A 57 -0.90 9.96 6.83
CA ALA A 57 -1.34 11.18 7.49
C ALA A 57 -0.17 12.14 7.72
N GLN A 58 0.97 11.63 8.20
CA GLN A 58 2.17 12.43 8.45
C GLN A 58 2.86 12.88 7.16
N LYS A 59 2.84 12.06 6.10
CA LYS A 59 3.31 12.48 4.77
C LYS A 59 2.40 13.54 4.14
N GLY A 60 1.13 13.59 4.53
CA GLY A 60 0.12 14.45 3.91
C GLY A 60 -0.21 14.02 2.48
N THR A 61 -0.86 14.91 1.73
CA THR A 61 -1.33 14.61 0.36
C THR A 61 -0.33 15.00 -0.74
N GLY A 62 0.86 15.49 -0.36
CA GLY A 62 1.79 16.12 -1.31
C GLY A 62 1.31 17.48 -1.80
N ASP A 63 0.53 18.20 -1.01
CA ASP A 63 0.18 19.60 -1.27
C ASP A 63 1.40 20.50 -1.06
N VAL A 64 1.82 21.19 -2.11
CA VAL A 64 2.94 22.14 -2.13
C VAL A 64 2.47 23.59 -2.31
N GLY A 65 1.16 23.86 -2.23
CA GLY A 65 0.56 25.17 -2.43
C GLY A 65 -0.32 25.27 -3.67
N ALA A 66 -0.58 26.50 -4.12
CA ALA A 66 -1.52 26.78 -5.22
C ALA A 66 -1.00 26.36 -6.60
N SER A 67 0.32 26.35 -6.78
CA SER A 67 1.00 25.97 -8.02
C SER A 67 2.28 25.20 -7.72
N LEU A 68 2.75 24.47 -8.74
CA LEU A 68 4.02 23.76 -8.75
C LEU A 68 4.77 24.19 -10.01
N ASP A 69 5.97 24.74 -9.82
CA ASP A 69 6.85 25.15 -10.91
C ASP A 69 7.75 23.98 -11.31
N LEU A 70 7.75 23.63 -12.59
CA LEU A 70 8.64 22.62 -13.16
C LEU A 70 9.97 23.24 -13.58
N GLU A 71 11.01 22.40 -13.69
CA GLU A 71 12.36 22.83 -14.10
C GLU A 71 12.40 23.45 -15.51
N ASP A 72 11.47 23.07 -16.38
CA ASP A 72 11.31 23.63 -17.72
C ASP A 72 10.58 24.99 -17.77
N GLY A 73 10.21 25.53 -16.60
CA GLY A 73 9.48 26.79 -16.45
C GLY A 73 7.96 26.65 -16.56
N THR A 74 7.43 25.44 -16.77
CA THR A 74 5.99 25.19 -16.82
C THR A 74 5.38 25.31 -15.42
N VAL A 75 4.31 26.10 -15.28
CA VAL A 75 3.58 26.26 -14.02
C VAL A 75 2.34 25.38 -14.01
N LEU A 76 2.31 24.39 -13.13
CA LEU A 76 1.17 23.51 -12.92
C LEU A 76 0.26 24.04 -11.83
N LYS A 77 -1.07 24.04 -12.05
CA LYS A 77 -2.04 24.50 -11.05
C LYS A 77 -2.61 23.33 -10.27
N ARG A 78 -2.79 23.55 -8.96
CA ARG A 78 -3.48 22.60 -8.09
C ARG A 78 -4.90 22.34 -8.58
N GLN A 79 -5.25 21.06 -8.72
CA GLN A 79 -6.59 20.62 -9.07
C GLN A 79 -7.50 20.66 -7.84
N LYS A 80 -8.77 21.04 -8.04
CA LYS A 80 -9.78 21.10 -6.96
C LYS A 80 -10.22 19.72 -6.49
N SER A 81 -10.32 18.77 -7.43
CA SER A 81 -10.71 17.40 -7.12
C SER A 81 -9.47 16.61 -6.66
N PRO A 82 -9.51 15.96 -5.49
CA PRO A 82 -8.41 15.10 -5.05
C PRO A 82 -8.25 13.90 -5.99
N SER A 83 -7.01 13.47 -6.19
CA SER A 83 -6.69 12.23 -6.90
C SER A 83 -6.33 11.17 -5.87
N ASP A 84 -7.20 10.18 -5.68
CA ASP A 84 -6.89 9.05 -4.80
C ASP A 84 -6.25 7.90 -5.58
N ARG A 85 -5.53 7.06 -4.84
CA ARG A 85 -4.78 5.95 -5.42
C ARG A 85 -4.93 4.69 -4.59
N ASN A 86 -5.37 3.61 -5.21
CA ASN A 86 -5.33 2.29 -4.57
C ASN A 86 -3.88 1.90 -4.28
N TYR A 87 -3.61 1.54 -3.02
CA TYR A 87 -2.33 1.04 -2.52
C TYR A 87 -2.56 -0.26 -1.76
N PHE A 88 -1.90 -1.33 -2.18
CA PHE A 88 -1.91 -2.64 -1.56
C PHE A 88 -0.60 -2.80 -0.78
N SER A 89 -0.69 -2.60 0.52
CA SER A 89 0.39 -2.90 1.46
C SER A 89 0.33 -4.36 1.89
N VAL A 90 1.37 -4.86 2.56
CA VAL A 90 1.33 -6.18 3.21
C VAL A 90 0.28 -6.27 4.33
N PHE A 91 -0.15 -5.14 4.88
CA PHE A 91 -1.17 -5.06 5.94
C PHE A 91 -2.61 -4.99 5.40
N GLY A 92 -2.78 -4.76 4.10
CA GLY A 92 -4.10 -4.54 3.52
C GLY A 92 -4.12 -3.49 2.42
N LYS A 93 -5.30 -3.34 1.82
CA LYS A 93 -5.60 -2.31 0.82
C LYS A 93 -6.02 -1.00 1.51
N LEU A 94 -5.45 0.11 1.08
CA LEU A 94 -5.89 1.46 1.41
C LEU A 94 -5.95 2.36 0.17
N SER A 95 -6.72 3.44 0.23
CA SER A 95 -6.70 4.47 -0.81
C SER A 95 -5.91 5.68 -0.31
N VAL A 96 -4.86 6.07 -1.03
CA VAL A 96 -3.95 7.15 -0.66
C VAL A 96 -4.44 8.44 -1.32
N PRO A 97 -4.91 9.44 -0.54
CA PRO A 97 -5.35 10.72 -1.07
C PRO A 97 -4.14 11.57 -1.50
N ARG A 98 -4.15 12.07 -2.74
CA ARG A 98 -3.06 12.88 -3.29
C ARG A 98 -3.57 14.18 -3.91
N THR A 99 -2.77 15.22 -3.80
CA THR A 99 -2.95 16.47 -4.54
C THR A 99 -2.40 16.30 -5.94
N CYS A 100 -3.19 16.68 -6.95
CA CYS A 100 -2.78 16.65 -8.35
C CYS A 100 -2.52 18.08 -8.85
N TYR A 101 -1.41 18.29 -9.53
CA TYR A 101 -1.02 19.53 -10.20
C TYR A 101 -1.02 19.30 -11.70
N ARG A 102 -1.69 20.17 -12.46
CA ARG A 102 -1.81 20.00 -13.91
C ARG A 102 -1.94 21.34 -14.64
N ALA A 103 -1.49 21.36 -15.88
CA ALA A 103 -1.76 22.40 -16.88
C ALA A 103 -2.36 21.75 -18.15
N ASP A 104 -3.00 22.54 -19.00
CA ASP A 104 -3.61 22.03 -20.22
C ASP A 104 -2.56 21.39 -21.14
N GLY A 105 -2.85 20.19 -21.63
CA GLY A 105 -1.93 19.42 -22.47
C GLY A 105 -0.77 18.72 -21.75
N VAL A 106 -0.61 18.91 -20.42
CA VAL A 106 0.45 18.28 -19.62
C VAL A 106 -0.14 17.16 -18.75
N ASN A 107 0.65 16.09 -18.53
CA ASN A 107 0.29 15.04 -17.59
C ASN A 107 0.29 15.59 -16.15
N GLY A 108 -0.63 15.09 -15.32
CA GLY A 108 -0.72 15.51 -13.92
C GLY A 108 0.50 15.05 -13.13
N VAL A 109 0.99 15.90 -12.23
CA VAL A 109 2.05 15.59 -11.27
C VAL A 109 1.43 15.47 -9.88
N MET A 110 1.77 14.39 -9.17
CA MET A 110 1.32 14.11 -7.81
C MET A 110 2.56 14.03 -6.92
N PRO A 111 2.95 15.13 -6.24
CA PRO A 111 4.21 15.18 -5.48
C PRO A 111 4.37 14.07 -4.44
N LEU A 112 3.27 13.59 -3.86
CA LEU A 112 3.30 12.49 -2.89
C LEU A 112 3.93 11.22 -3.46
N ASP A 113 3.79 10.95 -4.76
CA ASP A 113 4.35 9.75 -5.39
C ASP A 113 5.87 9.70 -5.24
N ALA A 114 6.56 10.82 -5.50
CA ALA A 114 8.00 10.91 -5.31
C ALA A 114 8.37 10.94 -3.81
N GLN A 115 7.64 11.73 -3.01
CA GLN A 115 7.94 11.91 -1.58
C GLN A 115 7.81 10.63 -0.74
N ALA A 116 6.90 9.73 -1.13
CA ALA A 116 6.68 8.45 -0.48
C ALA A 116 7.24 7.27 -1.28
N ASN A 117 7.97 7.53 -2.37
CA ASN A 117 8.46 6.54 -3.32
C ASN A 117 7.38 5.50 -3.65
N LEU A 118 6.21 5.98 -4.06
CA LEU A 118 5.10 5.11 -4.41
C LEU A 118 5.43 4.39 -5.72
N PRO A 119 5.20 3.07 -5.79
CA PRO A 119 5.40 2.31 -7.02
C PRO A 119 4.57 2.90 -8.16
N GLU A 120 4.83 2.58 -9.42
CA GLU A 120 3.96 3.02 -10.53
C GLU A 120 2.59 2.31 -10.51
N ARG A 121 2.56 1.09 -9.94
CA ARG A 121 1.35 0.30 -9.72
C ARG A 121 0.88 0.34 -8.27
N SER A 122 -0.27 -0.28 -8.04
CA SER A 122 -0.93 -0.25 -6.73
C SER A 122 -0.24 -1.10 -5.66
N TYR A 123 0.61 -2.07 -6.00
CA TYR A 123 1.25 -2.96 -5.02
C TYR A 123 2.50 -2.31 -4.42
N SER A 124 2.59 -2.23 -3.09
CA SER A 124 3.79 -1.75 -2.40
C SER A 124 5.04 -2.53 -2.83
N TYR A 125 6.22 -1.90 -2.82
CA TYR A 125 7.47 -2.59 -3.16
C TYR A 125 7.75 -3.80 -2.26
N LEU A 126 7.42 -3.71 -0.96
CA LEU A 126 7.54 -4.86 -0.06
C LEU A 126 6.63 -6.02 -0.47
N LEU A 127 5.40 -5.72 -0.91
CA LEU A 127 4.50 -6.76 -1.40
C LEU A 127 4.98 -7.33 -2.75
N GLN A 128 5.54 -6.50 -3.63
CA GLN A 128 6.16 -6.96 -4.88
C GLN A 128 7.34 -7.90 -4.62
N GLU A 129 8.21 -7.57 -3.67
CA GLU A 129 9.32 -8.42 -3.25
C GLU A 129 8.81 -9.80 -2.80
N TRP A 130 7.75 -9.85 -2.00
CA TRP A 130 7.17 -11.12 -1.57
C TRP A 130 6.52 -11.89 -2.72
N MET A 131 5.88 -11.20 -3.65
CA MET A 131 5.33 -11.80 -4.86
C MET A 131 6.43 -12.45 -5.71
N ASP A 132 7.58 -11.77 -5.86
CA ASP A 132 8.73 -12.27 -6.61
C ASP A 132 9.37 -13.47 -5.91
N LEU A 133 9.58 -13.39 -4.59
CA LEU A 133 10.15 -14.49 -3.80
C LEU A 133 9.31 -15.77 -3.90
N LEU A 134 7.99 -15.65 -3.86
CA LEU A 134 7.08 -16.80 -4.04
C LEU A 134 7.11 -17.32 -5.48
N SER A 135 7.19 -16.43 -6.46
CA SER A 135 7.21 -16.79 -7.89
C SER A 135 8.47 -17.56 -8.31
N ILE A 136 9.54 -17.54 -7.51
CA ILE A 136 10.74 -18.35 -7.75
C ILE A 136 10.47 -19.84 -7.47
N ARG A 137 9.59 -20.15 -6.52
CA ARG A 137 9.38 -21.50 -6.00
C ARG A 137 8.06 -22.11 -6.44
N ASP A 138 7.04 -21.27 -6.56
CA ASP A 138 5.65 -21.69 -6.73
C ASP A 138 5.07 -21.13 -8.04
N SER A 139 4.02 -21.78 -8.55
CA SER A 139 3.23 -21.21 -9.65
C SER A 139 2.51 -19.93 -9.18
N PHE A 140 2.19 -19.00 -10.08
CA PHE A 140 1.45 -17.78 -9.69
C PHE A 140 0.10 -18.06 -9.01
N GLY A 141 -0.55 -19.18 -9.34
CA GLY A 141 -1.77 -19.62 -8.66
C GLY A 141 -1.51 -20.03 -7.21
N GLU A 142 -0.45 -20.78 -6.97
CA GLU A 142 -0.04 -21.19 -5.61
C GLU A 142 0.45 -19.99 -4.78
N SER A 143 1.27 -19.11 -5.37
CA SER A 143 1.69 -17.85 -4.74
C SER A 143 0.50 -16.99 -4.34
N SER A 144 -0.51 -16.89 -5.22
CA SER A 144 -1.79 -16.20 -4.94
C SER A 144 -2.52 -16.80 -3.74
N CYS A 145 -2.63 -18.13 -3.68
CA CYS A 145 -3.24 -18.85 -2.56
C CYS A 145 -2.48 -18.60 -1.25
N THR A 146 -1.15 -18.64 -1.30
CA THR A 146 -0.27 -18.38 -0.14
C THR A 146 -0.45 -16.96 0.40
N LEU A 147 -0.37 -15.92 -0.45
CA LEU A 147 -0.58 -14.54 0.00
C LEU A 147 -2.01 -14.28 0.46
N GLN A 148 -3.01 -14.96 -0.12
CA GLN A 148 -4.39 -14.88 0.39
C GLN A 148 -4.50 -15.46 1.81
N LYS A 149 -3.86 -16.61 2.08
CA LYS A 149 -3.88 -17.25 3.40
C LYS A 149 -3.14 -16.44 4.45
N LEU A 150 -2.00 -15.84 4.10
CA LEU A 150 -1.20 -15.07 5.04
C LEU A 150 -1.77 -13.66 5.22
N LEU A 151 -2.02 -12.92 4.15
CA LEU A 151 -2.29 -11.49 4.23
C LEU A 151 -3.78 -11.13 4.13
N ASN A 152 -4.65 -12.12 3.93
CA ASN A 152 -6.05 -11.91 3.56
C ASN A 152 -6.20 -11.00 2.32
N LEU A 153 -5.20 -11.02 1.43
CA LEU A 153 -5.16 -10.24 0.20
C LEU A 153 -5.30 -11.16 -1.01
N LYS A 154 -6.42 -11.02 -1.73
CA LYS A 154 -6.63 -11.76 -2.98
C LYS A 154 -5.93 -11.05 -4.14
N ILE A 155 -4.78 -11.59 -4.56
CA ILE A 155 -4.01 -11.09 -5.71
C ILE A 155 -4.23 -12.00 -6.91
N HIS A 156 -4.75 -11.48 -8.03
CA HIS A 156 -4.99 -12.30 -9.22
C HIS A 156 -3.66 -12.79 -9.84
N PRO A 157 -3.55 -14.05 -10.31
CA PRO A 157 -2.29 -14.60 -10.86
C PRO A 157 -1.64 -13.74 -11.95
N SER A 158 -2.43 -13.15 -12.86
CA SER A 158 -1.91 -12.25 -13.90
C SER A 158 -1.18 -10.99 -13.39
N ARG A 159 -1.29 -10.66 -12.10
CA ARG A 159 -0.56 -9.55 -11.48
C ARG A 159 0.87 -9.93 -11.10
N TYR A 160 1.15 -11.21 -10.90
CA TYR A 160 2.51 -11.70 -10.67
C TYR A 160 3.37 -11.60 -11.92
N GLU A 161 2.82 -11.95 -13.10
CA GLU A 161 3.50 -11.78 -14.40
C GLU A 161 4.02 -10.35 -14.59
N VAL A 162 3.15 -9.40 -14.29
CA VAL A 162 3.43 -7.97 -14.43
C VAL A 162 4.53 -7.51 -13.48
N VAL A 163 4.47 -7.91 -12.20
CA VAL A 163 5.49 -7.56 -11.21
C VAL A 163 6.83 -8.19 -11.58
N ASN A 164 6.84 -9.46 -11.96
CA ASN A 164 8.07 -10.18 -12.29
C ASN A 164 8.76 -9.61 -13.56
N GLN A 165 7.99 -9.18 -14.57
CA GLN A 165 8.53 -8.48 -15.74
C GLN A 165 9.19 -7.13 -15.35
N GLU A 166 8.60 -6.39 -14.40
CA GLU A 166 9.12 -5.11 -13.94
C GLU A 166 10.41 -5.27 -13.13
N SER A 167 10.44 -6.20 -12.18
CA SER A 167 11.64 -6.54 -11.41
C SER A 167 12.79 -7.01 -12.31
N SER A 168 12.49 -7.81 -13.33
CA SER A 168 13.46 -8.25 -14.34
C SER A 168 14.03 -7.08 -15.16
N ASN A 169 13.19 -6.12 -15.55
CA ASN A 169 13.62 -4.93 -16.29
C ASN A 169 14.51 -4.00 -15.46
N ILE A 170 14.27 -3.90 -14.14
CA ILE A 170 15.11 -3.13 -13.22
C ILE A 170 16.48 -3.79 -13.08
N LEU A 171 16.53 -5.12 -12.94
CA LEU A 171 17.80 -5.88 -12.89
C LEU A 171 18.61 -5.73 -14.18
N PHE A 172 17.95 -5.79 -15.34
CA PHE A 172 18.61 -5.58 -16.64
C PHE A 172 19.19 -4.17 -16.78
N LYS A 173 18.49 -3.14 -16.28
CA LYS A 173 18.97 -1.75 -16.30
C LYS A 173 20.19 -1.54 -15.42
N ILE A 174 20.29 -2.24 -14.29
CA ILE A 174 21.43 -2.15 -13.37
C ILE A 174 22.65 -2.91 -13.91
N ILE A 175 22.45 -4.03 -14.61
CA ILE A 175 23.54 -4.91 -15.06
C ILE A 175 24.11 -4.51 -16.43
N PHE A 176 23.30 -3.96 -17.35
CA PHE A 176 23.71 -3.74 -18.75
C PHE A 176 23.80 -2.27 -19.18
N LEU A 177 23.43 -1.32 -18.31
CA LEU A 177 23.51 0.12 -18.60
C LEU A 177 24.33 0.89 -17.54
N GLY A 178 25.08 0.18 -16.70
CA GLY A 178 26.05 0.73 -15.75
C GLY A 178 27.46 0.78 -16.33
#